data_AF-A0A094DQA1-F1
#
_entry.id   AF-A0A094DQA1-F1
#
_cell.length_a   1.000
_cell.length_b   1.000
_cell.length_c   1.000
_cell.angle_alpha   90.00
_cell.angle_beta   90.00
_cell.angle_gamma   90.00
#
_symmetry.space_group_name_H-M   'P 1'
#
loop_
_entity.id
_entity.type
_entity.pdbx_description
1 polymer ?
#
loop_
_entity_poly.entity_id
_entity_poly.type
_entity_poly.pdbx_seq_one_letter_code
_entity_poly.pdbx_strand_id
1 'polypeptide(L)'
;MGPDMAGEKFPMEPNIAGEKSGRSILDAPFDDFAASLLPLYVGPWVTIRIGSASSEYKLPKALLCRQSPDFASMFNGNFKEGEEQSATLAEIDGVVSARKLQY
;
A
#
# COMPACT_ATOMS: atom_id res chain seq x y z
N MET A 1 -20.74 15.33 -60.16
CA MET A 1 -21.44 15.27 -58.87
C MET A 1 -20.97 14.00 -58.18
N GLY A 2 -19.89 14.07 -57.40
CA GLY A 2 -19.36 12.93 -56.65
C GLY A 2 -19.57 13.17 -55.15
N PRO A 3 -19.86 12.14 -54.34
CA PRO A 3 -19.96 12.33 -52.90
C PRO A 3 -18.57 12.44 -52.26
N ASP A 4 -18.44 13.47 -51.45
CA ASP A 4 -17.31 13.79 -50.58
C ASP A 4 -17.26 12.76 -49.44
N MET A 5 -16.19 11.96 -49.38
CA MET A 5 -15.90 11.03 -48.28
C MET A 5 -14.90 11.72 -47.36
N ALA A 6 -15.41 12.58 -46.47
CA ALA A 6 -14.61 13.13 -45.39
C ALA A 6 -14.22 11.99 -44.42
N GLY A 7 -12.97 11.56 -44.47
CA GLY A 7 -12.38 10.63 -43.52
C GLY A 7 -12.27 11.29 -42.15
N GLU A 8 -13.08 10.81 -41.21
CA GLU A 8 -13.04 11.21 -39.80
C GLU A 8 -11.72 10.73 -39.17
N LYS A 9 -10.80 11.67 -38.96
CA LYS A 9 -9.54 11.43 -38.25
C LYS A 9 -9.83 11.36 -36.75
N PHE A 10 -10.05 10.17 -36.23
CA PHE A 10 -10.08 9.94 -34.78
C PHE A 10 -8.73 10.40 -34.17
N PRO A 11 -8.71 11.33 -33.20
CA PRO A 11 -7.50 11.60 -32.46
C PRO A 11 -7.20 10.38 -31.59
N MET A 12 -6.10 9.70 -31.88
CA MET A 12 -5.48 8.77 -30.93
C MET A 12 -5.06 9.61 -29.72
N GLU A 13 -5.87 9.58 -28.67
CA GLU A 13 -5.47 10.10 -27.36
C GLU A 13 -4.17 9.41 -26.95
N PRO A 14 -3.16 10.15 -26.45
CA PRO A 14 -1.97 9.51 -25.93
C PRO A 14 -2.39 8.67 -24.72
N ASN A 15 -2.30 7.35 -24.90
CA ASN A 15 -2.29 6.37 -23.83
C ASN A 15 -1.12 6.72 -22.91
N ILE A 16 -1.38 7.52 -21.87
CA ILE A 16 -0.48 7.68 -20.73
C ILE A 16 -0.58 6.37 -19.96
N ALA A 17 0.04 5.34 -20.51
CA ALA A 17 0.42 4.15 -19.78
C ALA A 17 1.20 4.65 -18.57
N GLY A 18 0.66 4.42 -17.37
CA GLY A 18 1.28 4.85 -16.13
C GLY A 18 2.73 4.38 -16.09
N GLU A 19 3.65 5.31 -16.33
CA GLU A 19 5.06 5.12 -16.05
C GLU A 19 5.19 4.94 -14.53
N LYS A 20 5.11 3.70 -14.07
CA LYS A 20 5.75 3.31 -12.82
C LYS A 20 7.26 3.22 -13.05
N SER A 21 7.88 4.31 -13.52
CA SER A 21 9.31 4.51 -13.35
C SER A 21 9.53 5.05 -11.94
N GLY A 22 9.26 4.21 -10.95
CA GLY A 22 9.46 4.55 -9.55
C GLY A 22 10.95 4.58 -9.26
N ARG A 23 11.58 5.76 -9.35
CA ARG A 23 12.85 5.99 -8.64
C ARG A 23 12.62 5.57 -7.19
N SER A 24 13.52 4.75 -6.65
CA SER A 24 13.44 4.34 -5.25
C SER A 24 13.39 5.59 -4.39
N ILE A 25 12.45 5.67 -3.45
CA ILE A 25 12.39 6.80 -2.51
C ILE A 25 13.67 6.87 -1.66
N LEU A 26 14.40 5.77 -1.57
CA LEU A 26 15.69 5.69 -0.87
C LEU A 26 16.81 6.44 -1.62
N ASP A 27 16.62 6.73 -2.91
CA ASP A 27 17.56 7.49 -3.74
C ASP A 27 17.17 8.98 -3.82
N ALA A 28 16.09 9.39 -3.14
CA ALA A 28 15.64 10.78 -3.12
C ALA A 28 16.54 11.66 -2.23
N PRO A 29 16.65 12.96 -2.53
CA PRO A 29 17.26 13.93 -1.62
C PRO A 29 16.64 13.84 -0.22
N PHE A 30 17.42 14.18 0.82
CA PHE A 30 17.00 14.03 2.21
C PHE A 30 15.63 14.68 2.50
N ASP A 31 15.40 15.91 2.02
CA ASP A 31 14.15 16.63 2.29
C ASP A 31 12.95 15.92 1.64
N ASP A 32 13.10 15.42 0.42
CA ASP A 32 12.06 14.67 -0.29
C ASP A 32 11.80 13.31 0.38
N PHE A 33 12.87 12.62 0.80
CA PHE A 33 12.77 11.39 1.58
C PHE A 33 12.04 11.64 2.90
N ALA A 34 12.44 12.66 3.65
CA ALA A 34 11.89 12.98 4.95
C ALA A 34 10.40 13.36 4.84
N ALA A 35 10.07 14.23 3.89
CA ALA A 35 8.69 14.68 3.65
C ALA A 35 7.77 13.53 3.19
N SER A 36 8.30 12.55 2.46
CA SER A 36 7.50 11.44 1.93
C SER A 36 7.39 10.24 2.86
N LEU A 37 8.39 10.00 3.72
CA LEU A 37 8.47 8.79 4.54
C LEU A 37 8.10 9.05 6.00
N LEU A 38 8.61 10.13 6.61
CA LEU A 38 8.38 10.39 8.05
C LEU A 38 6.90 10.48 8.42
N PRO A 39 6.01 11.09 7.61
CA PRO A 39 4.58 11.13 7.93
C PRO A 39 3.93 9.75 8.06
N LEU A 40 4.50 8.71 7.45
CA LEU A 40 3.97 7.34 7.57
C LEU A 40 4.26 6.69 8.92
N TYR A 41 5.31 7.14 9.60
CA TYR A 41 5.71 6.63 10.91
C TYR A 41 4.99 7.33 12.05
N VAL A 42 4.36 8.47 11.77
CA VAL A 42 3.47 9.14 12.71
C VAL A 42 2.17 8.34 12.78
N GLY A 43 1.58 8.25 13.97
CA GLY A 43 0.31 7.55 14.18
C GLY A 43 -0.82 8.06 13.26
N PRO A 44 -1.96 7.35 13.19
CA PRO A 44 -2.45 6.37 14.17
C PRO A 44 -1.76 5.00 14.09
N TRP A 45 -1.81 4.26 15.21
CA TRP A 45 -1.19 2.94 15.35
C TRP A 45 -2.26 1.84 15.30
N VAL A 46 -1.94 0.72 14.67
CA VAL A 46 -2.76 -0.50 14.68
C VAL A 46 -2.02 -1.64 15.37
N THR A 47 -2.80 -2.58 15.89
CA THR A 47 -2.30 -3.77 16.58
C THR A 47 -2.48 -5.01 15.73
N ILE A 48 -1.39 -5.67 15.34
CA ILE A 48 -1.42 -6.93 14.59
C ILE A 48 -1.07 -8.08 15.51
N ARG A 49 -1.90 -9.11 15.54
CA ARG A 49 -1.66 -10.36 16.26
C ARG A 49 -1.47 -11.50 15.27
N ILE A 50 -0.56 -12.42 15.56
CA ILE A 50 -0.34 -13.61 14.74
C ILE A 50 -0.71 -14.85 15.56
N GLY A 51 -1.52 -15.73 14.97
CA GLY A 51 -1.94 -16.99 15.60
C GLY A 51 -2.80 -16.77 16.85
N SER A 52 -2.48 -17.49 17.93
CA SER A 52 -3.21 -17.47 19.21
C SER A 52 -3.01 -16.19 20.05
N ALA A 53 -2.76 -15.05 19.40
CA ALA A 53 -2.56 -13.74 20.00
C ALA A 53 -1.34 -13.60 20.94
N SER A 54 -0.43 -14.56 20.96
CA SER A 54 0.78 -14.50 21.79
C SER A 54 1.81 -13.49 21.28
N SER A 55 1.81 -13.23 19.97
CA SER A 55 2.71 -12.27 19.32
C SER A 55 1.92 -11.05 18.86
N GLU A 56 2.11 -9.92 19.55
CA GLU A 56 1.46 -8.64 19.26
C GLU A 56 2.47 -7.61 18.72
N TYR A 57 2.09 -6.92 17.64
CA TYR A 57 2.92 -5.93 16.95
C TYR A 57 2.13 -4.62 16.81
N LYS A 58 2.70 -3.53 17.31
CA LYS A 58 2.16 -2.18 17.10
C LYS A 58 2.87 -1.52 15.94
N LEU A 59 2.10 -1.13 14.92
CA LEU A 59 2.64 -0.59 13.66
C LEU A 59 1.90 0.70 13.28
N PRO A 60 2.58 1.68 12.65
CA PRO A 60 1.90 2.84 12.07
C PRO A 60 0.94 2.39 10.97
N LYS A 61 -0.32 2.81 11.07
CA LYS A 61 -1.38 2.43 10.12
C LYS A 61 -1.06 2.86 8.70
N ALA A 62 -0.60 4.10 8.55
CA ALA A 62 -0.29 4.68 7.24
C ALA A 62 0.82 3.91 6.53
N LEU A 63 1.88 3.55 7.26
CA LEU A 63 2.96 2.71 6.73
C LEU A 63 2.44 1.35 6.27
N LEU A 64 1.66 0.68 7.12
CA LEU A 64 1.14 -0.66 6.83
C LEU A 64 0.19 -0.66 5.62
N CYS A 65 -0.74 0.31 5.55
CA CYS A 65 -1.70 0.44 4.45
C CYS A 65 -1.02 0.85 3.13
N ARG A 66 0.06 1.63 3.17
CA ARG A 66 0.83 1.96 1.96
C ARG A 66 1.51 0.72 1.37
N GLN A 67 1.97 -0.20 2.22
CA GLN A 67 2.72 -1.37 1.79
C GLN A 67 1.82 -2.55 1.37
N SER A 68 0.59 -2.61 1.86
CA SER A 68 -0.33 -3.72 1.62
C SER A 68 -1.77 -3.23 1.36
N PRO A 69 -2.32 -3.48 0.17
CA PRO A 69 -3.73 -3.21 -0.13
C PRO A 69 -4.71 -3.95 0.78
N ASP A 70 -4.34 -5.13 1.28
CA ASP A 70 -5.19 -5.91 2.18
C ASP A 70 -5.36 -5.18 3.52
N PHE A 71 -4.26 -4.70 4.10
CA PHE A 71 -4.34 -3.88 5.32
C PHE A 71 -5.02 -2.53 5.08
N ALA A 72 -4.85 -1.93 3.90
CA ALA A 72 -5.57 -0.72 3.54
C ALA A 72 -7.09 -0.95 3.53
N SER A 73 -7.54 -2.07 2.94
CA SER A 73 -8.96 -2.44 2.90
C SER A 73 -9.50 -2.80 4.28
N MET A 74 -8.72 -3.54 5.07
CA MET A 74 -9.06 -3.97 6.42
C MET A 74 -9.23 -2.79 7.39
N PHE A 75 -8.28 -1.86 7.42
CA PHE A 75 -8.27 -0.79 8.43
C PHE A 75 -8.94 0.51 8.00
N ASN A 76 -9.18 0.73 6.69
CA ASN A 76 -9.89 1.92 6.21
C ASN A 76 -11.31 1.60 5.70
N GLY A 77 -11.65 0.31 5.56
CA GLY A 77 -13.00 -0.13 5.18
C GLY A 77 -13.95 -0.21 6.38
N ASN A 78 -15.15 -0.72 6.12
CA ASN A 78 -16.22 -0.89 7.11
C ASN A 78 -16.12 -2.21 7.89
N PHE A 79 -14.90 -2.65 8.17
CA PHE A 79 -14.64 -3.88 8.92
C PHE A 79 -14.40 -3.56 10.40
N LYS A 80 -14.66 -4.55 11.27
CA LYS A 80 -14.49 -4.41 12.71
C LYS A 80 -13.05 -4.04 13.08
N GLU A 81 -12.07 -4.54 12.33
CA GLU A 81 -10.66 -4.22 12.45
C GLU A 81 -10.36 -2.72 12.27
N GLY A 82 -11.13 -2.05 11.40
CA GLY A 82 -11.07 -0.60 11.21
C GLY A 82 -11.62 0.19 12.40
N GLU A 83 -12.60 -0.34 13.13
CA GLU A 83 -13.09 0.30 14.36
C GLU A 83 -12.14 0.03 15.54
N GLU A 84 -11.70 -1.22 15.70
CA GLU A 84 -10.85 -1.64 16.81
C GLU A 84 -9.38 -1.25 16.63
N GLN A 85 -9.00 -0.83 15.42
CA GLN A 85 -7.60 -0.61 15.05
C GLN A 85 -6.72 -1.81 15.39
N SER A 86 -7.26 -3.03 15.21
CA SER A 86 -6.56 -4.28 15.52
C SER A 86 -7.01 -5.42 14.60
N ALA A 87 -6.10 -6.36 14.32
CA ALA A 87 -6.39 -7.54 13.51
C ALA A 87 -5.61 -8.74 14.00
N THR A 88 -6.20 -9.94 13.89
CA THR A 88 -5.54 -11.22 14.17
C THR A 88 -5.40 -12.00 12.87
N LEU A 89 -4.15 -12.28 12.48
CA LEU A 89 -3.80 -13.02 11.27
C LEU A 89 -3.58 -14.49 11.64
N ALA A 90 -4.15 -15.39 10.83
CA ALA A 90 -3.94 -16.83 11.00
C ALA A 90 -2.51 -17.21 10.61
N GLU A 91 -1.90 -18.13 11.35
CA GLU A 91 -0.68 -18.78 10.90
C GLU A 91 -1.03 -19.78 9.81
N ILE A 92 -0.34 -19.68 8.67
CA ILE A 92 -0.46 -20.63 7.58
C ILE A 92 0.89 -21.34 7.44
N ASP A 93 0.87 -22.65 7.68
CA ASP A 93 2.04 -23.51 7.55
C ASP A 93 2.70 -23.35 6.17
N GLY A 94 3.99 -23.08 6.16
CA GLY A 94 4.79 -22.93 4.94
C GLY A 94 4.73 -21.55 4.27
N VAL A 95 3.88 -20.62 4.72
CA VAL A 95 3.79 -19.25 4.17
C VAL A 95 4.55 -18.23 5.02
N VAL A 96 4.66 -18.47 6.32
CA VAL A 96 5.30 -17.53 7.26
C VAL A 96 6.48 -18.21 7.94
N SER A 97 7.69 -17.69 7.72
CA SER A 97 8.84 -18.02 8.56
C SER A 97 9.00 -16.90 9.59
N ALA A 98 8.80 -17.22 10.87
CA ALA A 98 9.09 -16.31 11.97
C ALA A 98 10.61 -16.09 12.04
N ARG A 99 11.13 -15.17 11.22
CA ARG A 99 12.54 -14.77 11.25
C ARG A 99 12.73 -13.87 12.46
N LYS A 100 13.27 -14.45 13.53
CA LYS A 100 13.80 -13.66 14.64
C LYS A 100 15.05 -12.94 14.12
N LEU A 101 15.04 -11.61 14.18
CA LEU A 101 16.25 -10.83 13.93
C LEU A 101 17.23 -11.18 15.06
N GLN A 102 18.31 -11.90 14.72
CA GLN A 102 19.44 -12.07 15.61
C GLN A 102 20.23 -10.76 15.55
N TYR A 103 20.33 -10.07 16.70
CA TYR A 103 21.20 -8.92 16.89
C TYR A 103 22.59 -9.38 17.32
#